data_AF-A0A6B9VKI6-F1
#
_entry.id   AF-A0A6B9VKI6-F1
#
_cell.length_a   1.000
_cell.length_b   1.000
_cell.length_c   1.000
_cell.angle_alpha   90.00
_cell.angle_beta   90.00
_cell.angle_gamma   90.00
#
_symmetry.space_group_name_H-M   'P 1'
#
loop_
_entity.id
_entity.type
_entity.pdbx_description
1 polymer ?
#
loop_
_entity_poly.entity_id
_entity_poly.type
_entity_poly.pdbx_seq_one_letter_code
_entity_poly.pdbx_strand_id
1 'polypeptide(L)'
;MEPAIIILFLLVPTILASLDEFTKIDATSKFIYISKVKRNFHSALESCHTEGLTLLTLEKPTDHEFLANAGCSKSNLKNKEQIWVGLYQYDDEKFRNIHDLSIPTFNNWVNSG
;
A
#
# COMPACT_ATOMS: atom_id res chain seq x y z
N MET A 1 -42.01 23.57 -25.91
CA MET A 1 -41.89 22.60 -24.80
C MET A 1 -40.49 22.02 -24.92
N GLU A 2 -39.53 22.59 -24.18
CA GLU A 2 -38.13 22.16 -24.25
C GLU A 2 -37.93 20.89 -23.41
N PRO A 3 -37.06 19.96 -23.82
CA PRO A 3 -36.77 18.78 -23.03
C PRO A 3 -35.91 19.17 -21.83
N ALA A 4 -36.36 18.81 -20.63
CA ALA A 4 -35.54 18.91 -19.43
C ALA A 4 -34.36 17.92 -19.53
N ILE A 5 -33.13 18.45 -19.55
CA ILE A 5 -31.93 17.64 -19.38
C ILE A 5 -31.80 17.34 -17.88
N ILE A 6 -32.16 16.12 -17.49
CA ILE A 6 -31.91 15.62 -16.14
C ILE A 6 -30.49 15.08 -16.12
N ILE A 7 -29.53 15.92 -15.66
CA ILE A 7 -28.20 15.45 -15.30
C ILE A 7 -28.31 14.78 -13.93
N LEU A 8 -28.61 13.48 -13.95
CA LEU A 8 -28.46 12.61 -12.78
C LEU A 8 -26.95 12.46 -12.51
N PHE A 9 -26.41 13.29 -11.62
CA PHE A 9 -25.18 12.99 -10.89
C PHE A 9 -25.46 11.81 -9.94
N LEU A 10 -25.74 10.63 -10.50
CA LEU A 10 -25.72 9.40 -9.73
C LEU A 10 -24.26 9.05 -9.50
N LEU A 11 -23.80 9.41 -8.30
CA LEU A 11 -22.52 9.01 -7.73
C LEU A 11 -21.35 9.48 -8.60
N VAL A 12 -20.87 10.71 -8.38
CA VAL A 12 -19.41 10.91 -8.49
C VAL A 12 -18.84 9.85 -7.57
N PRO A 13 -18.15 8.82 -8.08
CA PRO A 13 -17.69 7.77 -7.20
C PRO A 13 -16.71 8.46 -6.27
N THR A 14 -17.02 8.47 -4.98
CA THR A 14 -16.07 8.85 -3.92
C THR A 14 -14.76 8.03 -4.01
N ILE A 15 -14.76 6.98 -4.84
CA ILE A 15 -13.62 6.18 -5.30
C ILE A 15 -12.56 7.01 -6.07
N LEU A 16 -12.89 8.17 -6.64
CA LEU A 16 -11.88 9.03 -7.29
C LEU A 16 -11.04 9.83 -6.29
N ALA A 17 -11.53 10.04 -5.06
CA ALA A 17 -10.79 10.77 -4.03
C ALA A 17 -9.75 9.91 -3.32
N SER A 18 -9.97 8.60 -3.25
CA SER A 18 -9.13 7.69 -2.46
C SER A 18 -7.79 7.37 -3.14
N LEU A 19 -7.74 7.28 -4.47
CA LEU A 19 -6.48 7.11 -5.21
C LEU A 19 -5.59 8.36 -5.23
N ASP A 20 -6.14 9.57 -5.01
CA ASP A 20 -5.32 10.79 -4.91
C ASP A 20 -4.44 10.78 -3.65
N GLU A 21 -4.82 10.00 -2.64
CA GLU A 21 -3.99 9.79 -1.46
C GLU A 21 -2.82 8.84 -1.69
N PHE A 22 -2.74 8.18 -2.86
CA PHE A 22 -1.66 7.27 -3.19
C PHE A 22 -0.77 7.81 -4.31
N THR A 23 0.53 7.58 -4.17
CA THR A 23 1.51 7.79 -5.24
C THR A 23 1.83 6.43 -5.85
N LYS A 24 1.50 6.26 -7.14
CA LYS A 24 1.88 5.06 -7.88
C LYS A 24 3.39 5.06 -8.15
N ILE A 25 3.99 3.90 -7.95
CA ILE A 25 5.38 3.60 -8.29
C ILE A 25 5.37 2.43 -9.26
N ASP A 26 5.83 2.68 -10.48
CA ASP A 26 5.98 1.63 -11.47
C ASP A 26 7.20 0.76 -11.14
N ALA A 27 6.95 -0.42 -10.55
CA ALA A 27 7.93 -1.48 -10.41
C ALA A 27 7.86 -2.42 -11.62
N THR A 28 8.94 -3.14 -11.88
CA THR A 28 9.08 -4.01 -13.06
C THR A 28 8.09 -5.18 -13.10
N SER A 29 7.56 -5.61 -11.96
CA SER A 29 6.71 -6.81 -11.85
C SER A 29 5.41 -6.62 -11.04
N LYS A 30 5.25 -5.49 -10.35
CA LYS A 30 4.12 -5.22 -9.43
C LYS A 30 3.74 -3.75 -9.51
N PHE A 31 2.45 -3.43 -9.39
CA PHE A 31 2.01 -2.05 -9.17
C PHE A 31 2.10 -1.74 -7.68
N ILE A 32 2.94 -0.78 -7.33
CA ILE A 32 3.14 -0.37 -5.94
C ILE A 32 2.52 1.01 -5.74
N TYR A 33 1.78 1.17 -4.66
CA TYR A 33 1.14 2.43 -4.28
C TYR A 33 1.61 2.82 -2.88
N ILE A 34 2.18 4.01 -2.72
CA ILE A 34 2.56 4.55 -1.41
C ILE A 34 1.53 5.60 -1.00
N SER A 35 0.94 5.40 0.18
CA SER A 35 0.05 6.39 0.78
C SER A 35 0.82 7.66 1.16
N LYS A 36 0.26 8.81 0.80
CA LYS A 36 0.69 10.16 1.22
C LYS A 36 0.25 10.47 2.66
N VAL A 37 -0.70 9.71 3.20
CA VAL A 37 -1.28 9.90 4.54
C VAL A 37 -0.73 8.84 5.51
N LYS A 38 -0.28 9.30 6.68
CA LYS A 38 0.20 8.41 7.75
C LYS A 38 -0.98 7.77 8.47
N ARG A 39 -0.92 6.45 8.63
CA ARG A 39 -1.95 5.63 9.27
C ARG A 39 -1.30 4.64 10.23
N ASN A 40 -2.06 4.17 11.22
CA ASN A 40 -1.69 2.96 11.95
C ASN A 40 -1.82 1.74 11.00
N PHE A 41 -1.27 0.59 11.42
CA PHE A 41 -1.25 -0.61 10.59
C PHE A 41 -2.64 -1.06 10.12
N HIS A 42 -3.62 -1.11 11.03
CA HIS A 42 -4.97 -1.57 10.72
C HIS A 42 -5.68 -0.65 9.72
N SER A 43 -5.63 0.67 9.95
CA SER A 43 -6.21 1.67 9.04
C SER A 43 -5.49 1.72 7.69
N ALA A 44 -4.18 1.40 7.64
CA ALA A 44 -3.46 1.28 6.38
C ALA A 44 -3.95 0.08 5.57
N LEU A 45 -4.14 -1.08 6.22
CA LEU A 45 -4.68 -2.29 5.58
C LEU A 45 -6.11 -2.08 5.05
N GLU A 46 -6.98 -1.49 5.87
CA GLU A 46 -8.36 -1.17 5.49
C GLU A 46 -8.41 -0.22 4.28
N SER A 47 -7.55 0.80 4.28
CA SER A 47 -7.42 1.74 3.16
C SER A 47 -6.95 1.03 1.88
N CYS A 48 -6.00 0.11 1.96
CA CYS A 48 -5.62 -0.72 0.81
C CYS A 48 -6.79 -1.56 0.31
N HIS A 49 -7.52 -2.24 1.21
CA HIS A 49 -8.64 -3.11 0.83
C HIS A 49 -9.79 -2.35 0.18
N THR A 50 -10.05 -1.11 0.61
CA THR A 50 -11.08 -0.23 0.03
C THR A 50 -10.79 0.04 -1.46
N GLU A 51 -9.52 0.06 -1.85
CA GLU A 51 -9.05 0.24 -3.22
C GLU A 51 -8.86 -1.08 -3.99
N GLY A 52 -9.26 -2.22 -3.42
CA GLY A 52 -8.98 -3.54 -4.01
C GLY A 52 -7.48 -3.90 -4.03
N LEU A 53 -6.67 -3.21 -3.23
CA LEU A 53 -5.25 -3.48 -3.02
C LEU A 53 -5.04 -4.23 -1.70
N THR A 54 -3.80 -4.60 -1.38
CA THR A 54 -3.40 -5.11 -0.06
C THR A 54 -2.07 -4.49 0.36
N LEU A 55 -1.70 -4.62 1.64
CA LEU A 55 -0.38 -4.16 2.09
C LEU A 55 0.71 -4.98 1.42
N LEU A 56 1.79 -4.29 1.04
CA LEU A 56 2.87 -4.86 0.24
C LEU A 56 3.62 -5.96 0.99
N THR A 57 3.69 -7.16 0.41
CA THR A 57 4.53 -8.26 0.87
C THR A 57 5.86 -8.28 0.13
N LEU A 58 6.95 -8.46 0.88
CA LEU A 58 8.31 -8.54 0.35
C LEU A 58 8.71 -10.00 0.20
N GLU A 59 8.65 -10.51 -1.02
CA GLU A 59 8.95 -11.93 -1.29
C GLU A 59 10.37 -12.14 -1.81
N LYS A 60 10.97 -11.08 -2.37
CA LYS A 60 12.29 -11.11 -3.01
C LYS A 60 13.14 -9.91 -2.56
N PRO A 61 14.47 -10.06 -2.47
CA PRO A 61 15.38 -8.95 -2.18
C PRO A 61 15.23 -7.77 -3.15
N THR A 62 14.96 -8.06 -4.43
CA THR A 62 14.73 -7.05 -5.47
C THR A 62 13.53 -6.15 -5.18
N ASP A 63 12.49 -6.68 -4.54
CA ASP A 63 11.29 -5.91 -4.17
C ASP A 63 11.66 -4.90 -3.07
N HIS A 64 12.53 -5.30 -2.14
CA HIS A 64 13.03 -4.44 -1.06
C HIS A 64 13.95 -3.33 -1.60
N GLU A 65 14.94 -3.67 -2.43
CA GLU A 65 15.86 -2.68 -3.02
C GLU A 65 15.10 -1.64 -3.86
N PHE A 66 14.08 -2.08 -4.61
CA PHE A 66 13.25 -1.18 -5.38
C PHE A 66 12.51 -0.17 -4.48
N LEU A 67 11.89 -0.63 -3.38
CA LEU A 67 11.20 0.27 -2.45
C LEU A 67 12.14 1.23 -1.74
N ALA A 68 13.27 0.72 -1.24
CA ALA A 68 14.26 1.52 -0.52
C ALA A 68 14.77 2.68 -1.39
N ASN A 69 14.97 2.42 -2.69
CA ASN A 69 15.54 3.40 -3.63
C ASN A 69 14.48 4.26 -4.35
N ALA A 70 13.49 3.62 -4.98
CA ALA A 70 12.49 4.30 -5.81
C ALA A 70 11.28 4.77 -5.00
N GLY A 71 10.90 4.05 -3.96
CA GLY A 71 9.72 4.35 -3.15
C GLY A 71 9.87 5.59 -2.28
N CYS A 72 10.97 5.69 -1.55
CA CYS A 72 11.27 6.86 -0.70
C CYS A 72 11.53 8.12 -1.54
N SER A 73 12.18 8.01 -2.70
CA SER A 73 12.53 9.15 -3.54
C SER A 73 11.34 9.78 -4.27
N LYS A 74 10.31 8.99 -4.62
CA LYS A 74 9.15 9.47 -5.42
C LYS A 74 7.95 9.92 -4.59
N SER A 75 7.89 9.58 -3.31
CA SER A 75 6.69 9.75 -2.49
C SER A 75 6.65 11.05 -1.68
N ASN A 76 7.62 11.95 -1.83
CA ASN A 76 7.83 13.11 -0.94
C ASN A 76 7.95 12.73 0.54
N LEU A 77 8.17 11.44 0.85
CA LEU A 77 8.46 10.99 2.20
C LEU A 77 9.74 11.67 2.65
N LYS A 78 9.70 12.31 3.81
CA LYS A 78 10.90 12.95 4.35
C LYS A 78 11.96 11.86 4.59
N ASN A 79 13.24 12.23 4.44
CA ASN A 79 14.34 11.33 4.77
C ASN A 79 14.08 10.66 6.14
N LYS A 80 14.11 9.32 6.18
CA LYS A 80 13.89 8.44 7.34
C LYS A 80 12.44 8.11 7.73
N GLU A 81 11.43 8.41 6.91
CA GLU A 81 10.07 7.94 7.20
C GLU A 81 9.92 6.42 6.97
N GLN A 82 9.23 5.77 7.91
CA GLN A 82 8.94 4.33 7.86
C GLN A 82 7.55 4.10 7.25
N ILE A 83 7.42 3.03 6.47
CA ILE A 83 6.16 2.62 5.85
C ILE A 83 5.74 1.25 6.37
N TRP A 84 4.44 1.04 6.50
CA TRP A 84 3.90 -0.29 6.81
C TRP A 84 4.05 -1.23 5.63
N VAL A 85 4.41 -2.48 5.93
CA VAL A 85 4.44 -3.60 4.98
C VAL A 85 3.51 -4.71 5.47
N GLY A 86 3.05 -5.56 4.56
CA GLY A 86 2.04 -6.59 4.78
C GLY A 86 2.57 -7.82 5.50
N LEU A 87 3.11 -7.65 6.70
CA LEU A 87 3.60 -8.73 7.54
C LEU A 87 2.94 -8.65 8.91
N TYR A 88 2.41 -9.77 9.41
CA TYR A 88 1.79 -9.82 10.73
C TYR A 88 2.28 -11.03 11.53
N GLN A 89 2.31 -10.88 12.85
CA GLN A 89 2.63 -11.97 13.77
C GLN A 89 1.37 -12.81 14.00
N TYR A 90 1.44 -14.09 13.62
CA TYR A 90 0.33 -15.03 13.75
C TYR A 90 0.35 -15.78 15.08
N ASP A 91 1.55 -16.08 15.58
CA ASP A 91 1.82 -16.85 16.80
C ASP A 91 3.19 -16.40 17.36
N ASP A 92 3.57 -16.84 18.56
CA ASP A 92 4.85 -16.48 19.19
C ASP A 92 6.01 -16.70 18.21
N GLU A 93 6.65 -15.59 17.83
CA GLU A 93 7.75 -15.49 16.85
C GLU A 93 7.46 -15.94 15.40
N LYS A 94 6.22 -16.30 15.08
CA LYS A 94 5.84 -16.76 13.73
C LYS A 94 5.12 -15.65 12.97
N PHE A 95 5.76 -15.19 11.91
CA PHE A 95 5.21 -14.19 10.99
C PHE A 95 4.55 -14.83 9.77
N ARG A 96 3.59 -14.11 9.19
CA ARG A 96 2.87 -14.48 7.95
C ARG A 96 2.68 -13.29 7.04
N ASN A 97 2.68 -13.56 5.73
CA ASN A 97 2.29 -12.61 4.70
C ASN A 97 0.80 -12.30 4.85
N ILE A 98 0.43 -11.01 4.82
CA ILE A 98 -0.96 -10.62 5.08
C ILE A 98 -1.92 -10.95 3.93
N HIS A 99 -1.40 -11.10 2.70
CA HIS A 99 -2.23 -11.27 1.51
C HIS A 99 -2.75 -12.71 1.33
N ASP A 100 -1.96 -13.71 1.74
CA ASP A 100 -2.24 -15.14 1.52
C ASP A 100 -1.98 -16.02 2.75
N LEU A 101 -1.53 -15.44 3.87
CA LEU A 101 -1.16 -16.13 5.10
C LEU A 101 0.00 -17.14 4.91
N SER A 102 0.81 -16.99 3.86
CA SER A 102 1.98 -17.84 3.63
C SER A 102 3.14 -17.50 4.55
N ILE A 103 4.09 -18.43 4.67
CA ILE A 103 5.34 -18.22 5.39
C ILE A 103 6.22 -17.27 4.56
N PRO A 104 6.74 -16.16 5.14
CA PRO A 104 7.61 -15.24 4.42
C PRO A 104 8.87 -15.96 3.92
N THR A 105 9.13 -15.90 2.62
CA THR A 105 10.32 -16.49 1.98
C THR A 105 11.55 -15.59 2.09
N PHE A 106 11.36 -14.32 2.42
CA PHE A 106 12.39 -13.31 2.56
C PHE A 106 12.10 -12.44 3.79
N ASN A 107 13.17 -12.06 4.49
CA ASN A 107 13.11 -11.07 5.57
C ASN A 107 14.42 -10.27 5.59
N ASN A 108 14.34 -9.05 6.09
CA ASN A 108 15.49 -8.16 6.29
C ASN A 108 15.30 -7.42 7.63
N TRP A 109 15.21 -8.19 8.71
CA TRP A 109 15.05 -7.63 10.05
C TRP A 109 16.31 -6.86 10.45
N VAL A 110 16.13 -5.65 10.96
CA VAL A 110 17.23 -4.91 11.58
C VAL A 110 17.50 -5.57 12.93
N ASN A 111 18.73 -6.06 13.14
CA ASN A 111 19.16 -6.49 14.47
C ASN A 111 19.17 -5.27 15.40
N SER A 112 18.12 -5.11 16.19
CA SER A 112 18.11 -4.21 17.33
C SER A 112 18.88 -4.89 18.46
N GLY A 113 20.21 -4.71 18.44
CA GLY A 113 21.09 -5.08 19.56
C GLY A 113 20.79 -4.29 20.82
#